data_AF-G0ADB5-F1
#
_entry.id   AF-G0ADB5-F1
#
_cell.length_a   1.000
_cell.length_b   1.000
_cell.length_c   1.000
_cell.angle_alpha   90.00
_cell.angle_beta   90.00
_cell.angle_gamma   90.00
#
_symmetry.space_group_name_H-M   'P 1'
#
loop_
_entity.id
_entity.type
_entity.pdbx_description
1 polymer ?
#
loop_
_entity_poly.entity_id
_entity_poly.type
_entity_poly.pdbx_seq_one_letter_code
_entity_poly.pdbx_strand_id
1 'polypeptide(L)'
;MSFPPSKSFKPSPPLVMHHLMLLQGGQLTWIGRSAFARERNVWSGELKGSPAALSDPLSAAADLFERTPRGRIKIADKLTVLLGYPYVRHTVLPWQTGLARAADWQAYANAVFDEQDGSAYPGRQVVVDPAPSGQPRLAAATDAALIRGLQALAKTHQLRLVSCTSLLTAAVQRHWDMLEDDCVLSLPQHGALECLFRKQGTWQGVCGIAVAPGAALADSIAAAAQLARADSAGENAVPVLAVAPFSGSLRQGRDNSASVRWLAAAHPWLQGSQDYPDGFTRNHARGPAFAAPPGKPGVPAGRYKWGYWAADNLVAEQSGRYGAWGKLAWRQPLDCSAQGVAYAKPGLPFGPWQERRQ
;
A
#
# COMPACT_ATOMS: atom_id res chain seq x y z
N MET A 1 12.11 -58.87 1.69
CA MET A 1 10.99 -58.19 1.01
C MET A 1 11.37 -56.74 0.81
N SER A 2 11.74 -56.36 -0.41
CA SER A 2 12.13 -54.99 -0.74
C SER A 2 10.86 -54.14 -0.93
N PHE A 3 10.70 -53.10 -0.12
CA PHE A 3 9.63 -52.12 -0.32
C PHE A 3 9.80 -51.44 -1.68
N PRO A 4 8.74 -51.30 -2.50
CA PRO A 4 8.84 -50.56 -3.74
C PRO A 4 9.21 -49.10 -3.44
N PRO A 5 9.98 -48.43 -4.32
CA PRO A 5 10.28 -47.02 -4.15
C PRO A 5 8.97 -46.23 -4.07
N SER A 6 8.84 -45.42 -3.02
CA SER A 6 7.65 -44.58 -2.84
C SER A 6 7.48 -43.71 -4.07
N LYS A 7 6.36 -43.90 -4.78
CA LYS A 7 5.97 -43.02 -5.89
C LYS A 7 5.97 -41.61 -5.33
N SER A 8 6.88 -40.76 -5.79
CA SER A 8 6.87 -39.35 -5.42
C SER A 8 5.55 -38.78 -5.89
N PHE A 9 4.64 -38.53 -4.95
CA PHE A 9 3.38 -37.86 -5.25
C PHE A 9 3.74 -36.49 -5.81
N LYS A 10 3.65 -36.32 -7.13
CA LYS A 10 3.73 -35.00 -7.74
C LYS A 10 2.65 -34.15 -7.07
N PRO A 11 3.02 -33.09 -6.33
CA PRO A 11 2.05 -32.33 -5.59
C PRO A 11 1.06 -31.73 -6.59
N SER A 12 -0.20 -32.07 -6.36
CA SER A 12 -1.33 -31.53 -7.10
C SER A 12 -1.28 -30.00 -7.09
N PRO A 13 -1.54 -29.31 -8.22
CA PRO A 13 -1.63 -27.87 -8.21
C PRO A 13 -2.73 -27.43 -7.23
N PRO A 14 -2.52 -26.32 -6.50
CA PRO A 14 -3.48 -25.84 -5.52
C PRO A 14 -4.82 -25.49 -6.19
N LEU A 15 -5.91 -25.59 -5.44
CA LEU A 15 -7.25 -25.27 -5.95
C LEU A 15 -7.37 -23.79 -6.34
N VAL A 16 -6.90 -22.91 -5.45
CA VAL A 16 -6.93 -21.46 -5.60
C VAL A 16 -5.61 -20.88 -5.12
N MET A 17 -5.11 -19.90 -5.84
CA MET A 17 -3.91 -19.15 -5.53
C MET A 17 -4.24 -17.72 -5.11
N HIS A 18 -3.52 -17.21 -4.13
CA HIS A 18 -3.45 -15.78 -3.86
C HIS A 18 -2.07 -15.28 -4.27
N HIS A 19 -2.06 -14.13 -4.92
CA HIS A 19 -0.90 -13.50 -5.52
C HIS A 19 -0.66 -12.14 -4.88
N LEU A 20 0.61 -11.81 -4.70
CA LEU A 20 1.09 -10.50 -4.30
C LEU A 20 2.08 -10.03 -5.35
N MET A 21 1.81 -8.87 -5.93
CA MET A 21 2.74 -8.17 -6.80
C MET A 21 3.25 -6.93 -6.07
N LEU A 22 4.56 -6.74 -6.01
CA LEU A 22 5.20 -5.51 -5.56
C LEU A 22 5.87 -4.85 -6.77
N LEU A 23 5.50 -3.60 -7.03
CA LEU A 23 6.09 -2.76 -8.07
C LEU A 23 6.80 -1.57 -7.41
N GLN A 24 8.11 -1.46 -7.54
CA GLN A 24 8.92 -0.38 -6.95
C GLN A 24 10.17 -0.13 -7.81
N GLY A 25 10.51 1.14 -8.04
CA GLY A 25 11.65 1.54 -8.88
C GLY A 25 11.64 0.82 -10.23
N GLY A 26 12.78 0.21 -10.58
CA GLY A 26 12.93 -0.72 -11.71
C GLY A 26 12.80 -2.19 -11.30
N GLN A 27 11.99 -2.53 -10.31
CA GLN A 27 11.80 -3.91 -9.85
C GLN A 27 10.33 -4.28 -9.78
N LEU A 28 10.04 -5.51 -10.21
CA LEU A 28 8.74 -6.15 -10.03
C LEU A 28 8.96 -7.50 -9.34
N THR A 29 8.36 -7.66 -8.16
CA THR A 29 8.40 -8.93 -7.41
C THR A 29 7.01 -9.52 -7.34
N TRP A 30 6.92 -10.85 -7.47
CA TRP A 30 5.67 -11.58 -7.37
C TRP A 30 5.80 -12.78 -6.44
N ILE A 31 4.80 -12.97 -5.59
CA ILE A 31 4.71 -14.08 -4.64
C ILE A 31 3.34 -14.75 -4.79
N GLY A 32 3.33 -16.07 -4.96
CA GLY A 32 2.13 -16.89 -5.03
C GLY A 32 2.03 -17.85 -3.83
N ARG A 33 0.86 -17.88 -3.19
CA ARG A 33 0.53 -18.81 -2.10
C ARG A 33 -0.76 -19.54 -2.40
N SER A 34 -0.84 -20.80 -1.97
CA SER A 34 -2.11 -21.54 -1.98
C SER A 34 -3.07 -20.91 -0.96
N ALA A 35 -4.34 -20.71 -1.34
CA ALA A 35 -5.36 -20.19 -0.44
C ALA A 35 -5.56 -21.09 0.81
N PHE A 36 -5.32 -22.40 0.66
CA PHE A 36 -5.54 -23.42 1.69
C PHE A 36 -4.26 -23.86 2.41
N ALA A 37 -3.07 -23.53 1.88
CA ALA A 37 -1.79 -23.82 2.50
C ALA A 37 -1.02 -22.52 2.73
N ARG A 38 -1.58 -21.67 3.61
CA ARG A 38 -1.17 -20.27 3.84
C ARG A 38 0.28 -20.08 4.28
N GLU A 39 0.90 -21.13 4.81
CA GLU A 39 2.24 -21.10 5.42
C GLU A 39 3.38 -21.42 4.44
N ARG A 40 3.07 -21.78 3.19
CA ARG A 40 4.11 -22.09 2.19
C ARG A 40 4.00 -21.15 1.01
N ASN A 41 5.07 -20.39 0.77
CA ASN A 41 5.30 -19.78 -0.54
C ASN A 41 5.36 -20.93 -1.54
N VAL A 42 4.43 -20.94 -2.49
CA VAL A 42 4.35 -21.97 -3.53
C VAL A 42 5.21 -21.54 -4.73
N TRP A 43 5.37 -20.23 -4.91
CA TRP A 43 6.12 -19.64 -5.99
C TRP A 43 6.53 -18.21 -5.66
N SER A 44 7.74 -17.82 -6.05
CA SER A 44 8.19 -16.43 -6.04
C SER A 44 9.03 -16.17 -7.29
N GLY A 45 8.97 -14.94 -7.79
CA GLY A 45 9.78 -14.47 -8.90
C GLY A 45 10.08 -13.00 -8.74
N GLU A 46 11.28 -12.59 -9.15
CA GLU A 46 11.68 -11.19 -9.19
C GLU A 46 12.16 -10.89 -10.61
N LEU A 47 11.57 -9.87 -11.22
CA LEU A 47 12.07 -9.30 -12.47
C LEU A 47 12.83 -8.03 -12.08
N LYS A 48 14.15 -8.11 -12.17
CA LYS A 48 15.05 -6.96 -12.00
C LYS A 48 15.28 -6.33 -13.36
N GLY A 49 14.91 -5.06 -13.50
CA GLY A 49 15.30 -4.22 -14.64
C GLY A 49 16.19 -3.08 -14.17
N SER A 50 16.94 -2.47 -15.09
CA SER A 50 17.32 -1.06 -14.90
C SER A 50 16.04 -0.22 -14.71
N PRO A 51 16.04 0.88 -13.94
CA PRO A 51 14.90 1.81 -13.87
C PRO A 51 14.43 2.28 -15.26
N ALA A 52 15.34 2.31 -16.25
CA ALA A 52 15.03 2.59 -17.65
C ALA A 52 14.51 1.36 -18.43
N ALA A 53 14.77 0.14 -17.97
CA ALA A 53 14.35 -1.12 -18.62
C ALA A 53 12.95 -1.59 -18.22
N LEU A 54 12.41 -1.10 -17.10
CA LEU A 54 10.98 -1.21 -16.74
C LEU A 54 10.20 0.03 -17.20
N SER A 55 10.57 0.59 -18.35
CA SER A 55 9.92 1.77 -18.95
C SER A 55 8.41 1.59 -19.15
N ASP A 56 7.95 0.34 -19.22
CA ASP A 56 6.53 -0.01 -19.17
C ASP A 56 6.26 -1.08 -18.08
N PRO A 57 5.80 -0.66 -16.88
CA PRO A 57 5.46 -1.58 -15.80
C PRO A 57 4.28 -2.50 -16.14
N LEU A 58 3.39 -2.11 -17.07
CA LEU A 58 2.23 -2.91 -17.45
C LEU A 58 2.65 -4.07 -18.35
N SER A 59 3.55 -3.84 -19.30
CA SER A 59 4.11 -4.92 -20.13
C SER A 59 4.86 -5.95 -19.27
N ALA A 60 5.69 -5.50 -18.32
CA ALA A 60 6.37 -6.41 -17.40
C ALA A 60 5.40 -7.20 -16.50
N ALA A 61 4.31 -6.55 -16.06
CA ALA A 61 3.25 -7.24 -15.33
C ALA A 61 2.57 -8.29 -16.22
N ALA A 62 2.25 -7.99 -17.48
CA ALA A 62 1.65 -8.94 -18.41
C ALA A 62 2.53 -10.18 -18.62
N ASP A 63 3.85 -9.99 -18.83
CA ASP A 63 4.82 -11.08 -18.96
C ASP A 63 4.85 -12.00 -17.74
N LEU A 64 4.70 -11.44 -16.54
CA LEU A 64 4.63 -12.21 -15.32
C LEU A 64 3.28 -12.93 -15.19
N PHE A 65 2.17 -12.30 -15.55
CA PHE A 65 0.85 -12.92 -15.44
C PHE A 65 0.77 -14.20 -16.31
N GLU A 66 1.42 -14.21 -17.47
CA GLU A 66 1.58 -15.39 -18.34
C GLU A 66 2.37 -16.53 -17.68
N ARG A 67 3.42 -16.20 -16.92
CA ARG A 67 4.37 -17.17 -16.34
C ARG A 67 3.99 -17.65 -14.95
N THR A 68 3.05 -16.96 -14.29
CA THR A 68 2.70 -17.24 -12.89
C THR A 68 1.88 -18.52 -12.73
N PRO A 69 2.25 -19.41 -11.78
CA PRO A 69 1.46 -20.61 -11.52
C PRO A 69 0.06 -20.26 -11.03
N ARG A 70 -0.94 -20.92 -11.61
CA ARG A 70 -2.36 -20.67 -11.33
C ARG A 70 -2.99 -21.78 -10.52
N GLY A 71 -4.06 -21.44 -9.82
CA GLY A 71 -4.93 -22.43 -9.20
C GLY A 71 -5.65 -23.27 -10.26
N ARG A 72 -6.19 -24.41 -9.86
CA ARG A 72 -7.10 -25.20 -10.71
C ARG A 72 -8.35 -24.41 -11.09
N ILE A 73 -8.84 -23.57 -10.17
CA ILE A 73 -9.99 -22.69 -10.37
C ILE A 73 -9.47 -21.26 -10.59
N LYS A 74 -8.99 -20.98 -11.80
CA LYS A 74 -8.30 -19.71 -12.14
C LYS A 74 -9.09 -18.46 -11.76
N ILE A 75 -10.41 -18.47 -12.00
CA ILE A 75 -11.32 -17.35 -11.72
C ILE A 75 -11.42 -16.99 -10.22
N ALA A 76 -11.03 -17.91 -9.34
CA ALA A 76 -11.00 -17.67 -7.90
C ALA A 76 -9.65 -17.15 -7.41
N ASP A 77 -8.64 -17.12 -8.28
CA ASP A 77 -7.31 -16.61 -7.93
C ASP A 77 -7.38 -15.11 -7.65
N LYS A 78 -6.70 -14.69 -6.59
CA LYS A 78 -6.73 -13.31 -6.08
C LYS A 78 -5.39 -12.64 -6.29
N LEU A 79 -5.40 -11.35 -6.61
CA LEU A 79 -4.20 -10.52 -6.77
C LEU A 79 -4.26 -9.31 -5.82
N THR A 80 -3.26 -9.18 -4.96
CA THR A 80 -2.96 -7.95 -4.22
C THR A 80 -1.76 -7.26 -4.87
N VAL A 81 -1.84 -5.96 -5.08
CA VAL A 81 -0.76 -5.13 -5.60
C VAL A 81 -0.27 -4.17 -4.52
N LEU A 82 1.05 -4.11 -4.36
CA LEU A 82 1.76 -3.11 -3.57
C LEU A 82 2.53 -2.19 -4.53
N LEU A 83 2.32 -0.89 -4.39
CA LEU A 83 3.04 0.14 -5.14
C LEU A 83 4.06 0.80 -4.22
N GLY A 84 5.32 0.76 -4.60
CA GLY A 84 6.40 1.54 -3.99
C GLY A 84 6.74 2.78 -4.83
N TYR A 85 7.73 3.52 -4.36
CA TYR A 85 8.29 4.66 -5.10
C TYR A 85 8.86 4.18 -6.45
N PRO A 86 8.68 4.90 -7.58
CA PRO A 86 8.00 6.19 -7.72
C PRO A 86 6.51 6.07 -8.12
N TYR A 87 5.93 4.87 -8.17
CA TYR A 87 4.58 4.63 -8.70
C TYR A 87 3.46 5.17 -7.80
N VAL A 88 3.78 5.45 -6.54
CA VAL A 88 2.93 6.17 -5.61
C VAL A 88 3.72 7.31 -4.99
N ARG A 89 3.05 8.45 -4.84
CA ARG A 89 3.54 9.60 -4.07
C ARG A 89 2.62 9.85 -2.90
N HIS A 90 3.19 10.32 -1.80
CA HIS A 90 2.47 10.58 -0.57
C HIS A 90 2.58 12.05 -0.19
N THR A 91 1.57 12.56 0.50
CA THR A 91 1.62 13.88 1.14
C THR A 91 0.84 13.85 2.45
N VAL A 92 1.27 14.64 3.43
CA VAL A 92 0.50 14.89 4.64
C VAL A 92 -0.32 16.15 4.41
N LEU A 93 -1.63 16.03 4.57
CA LEU A 93 -2.59 17.12 4.51
C LEU A 93 -2.81 17.67 5.92
N PRO A 94 -2.41 18.92 6.20
CA PRO A 94 -2.75 19.58 7.46
C PRO A 94 -4.26 19.58 7.71
N TRP A 95 -4.64 19.56 9.00
CA TRP A 95 -6.03 19.77 9.37
C TRP A 95 -6.52 21.15 8.89
N GLN A 96 -7.69 21.20 8.26
CA GLN A 96 -8.33 22.44 7.83
C GLN A 96 -9.72 22.55 8.48
N THR A 97 -9.98 23.68 9.14
CA THR A 97 -11.31 23.98 9.65
C THR A 97 -12.29 24.14 8.48
N GLY A 98 -13.41 23.41 8.53
CA GLY A 98 -14.44 23.46 7.48
C GLY A 98 -14.41 22.34 6.44
N LEU A 99 -13.35 21.52 6.37
CA LEU A 99 -13.34 20.30 5.54
C LEU A 99 -14.04 19.16 6.28
N ALA A 100 -15.36 19.07 6.11
CA ALA A 100 -16.18 18.05 6.76
C ALA A 100 -16.45 16.82 5.89
N ARG A 101 -16.55 16.99 4.55
CA ARG A 101 -16.90 15.88 3.65
C ARG A 101 -15.64 15.25 3.05
N ALA A 102 -15.71 13.95 2.78
CA ALA A 102 -14.63 13.22 2.11
C ALA A 102 -14.28 13.83 0.74
N ALA A 103 -15.28 14.33 -0.01
CA ALA A 103 -15.06 15.01 -1.28
C ALA A 103 -14.24 16.31 -1.14
N ASP A 104 -14.41 17.06 -0.05
CA ASP A 104 -13.65 18.29 0.18
C ASP A 104 -12.17 17.97 0.44
N TRP A 105 -11.92 16.92 1.25
CA TRP A 105 -10.56 16.38 1.47
C TRP A 105 -9.92 15.85 0.20
N GLN A 106 -10.72 15.21 -0.67
CA GLN A 106 -10.26 14.72 -1.96
C GLN A 106 -9.84 15.88 -2.89
N ALA A 107 -10.63 16.95 -2.94
CA ALA A 107 -10.31 18.15 -3.72
C ALA A 107 -9.06 18.84 -3.17
N TYR A 108 -8.94 18.97 -1.84
CA TYR A 108 -7.74 19.52 -1.20
C TYR A 108 -6.49 18.70 -1.52
N ALA A 109 -6.58 17.37 -1.44
CA ALA A 109 -5.47 16.48 -1.78
C ALA A 109 -5.00 16.65 -3.23
N ASN A 110 -5.94 16.73 -4.17
CA ASN A 110 -5.61 16.96 -5.59
C ASN A 110 -4.90 18.31 -5.77
N ALA A 111 -5.39 19.39 -5.17
CA ALA A 111 -4.75 20.70 -5.25
C ALA A 111 -3.31 20.69 -4.69
N VAL A 112 -3.08 20.03 -3.55
CA VAL A 112 -1.73 19.87 -2.97
C VAL A 112 -0.81 19.10 -3.92
N PHE A 113 -1.30 18.02 -4.53
CA PHE A 113 -0.50 17.28 -5.49
C PHE A 113 -0.24 18.08 -6.78
N ASP A 114 -1.21 18.86 -7.28
CA ASP A 114 -1.04 19.72 -8.46
C ASP A 114 0.02 20.80 -8.22
N GLU A 115 0.07 21.38 -7.02
CA GLU A 115 1.12 22.30 -6.61
C GLU A 115 2.49 21.60 -6.60
N GLN A 116 2.57 20.38 -6.05
CA GLN A 116 3.81 19.60 -6.02
C GLN A 116 4.31 19.19 -7.43
N ASP A 117 3.39 18.88 -8.34
CA ASP A 117 3.70 18.53 -9.73
C ASP A 117 3.92 19.77 -10.62
N GLY A 118 3.70 20.97 -10.10
CA GLY A 118 3.80 22.23 -10.82
C GLY A 118 2.72 22.44 -11.89
N SER A 119 1.77 21.51 -12.02
CA SER A 119 0.66 21.57 -12.97
C SER A 119 -0.46 20.60 -12.60
N ALA A 120 -1.68 20.91 -13.05
CA ALA A 120 -2.82 20.03 -12.90
C ALA A 120 -2.61 18.74 -13.71
N TYR A 121 -2.63 17.59 -13.04
CA TYR A 121 -2.51 16.28 -13.68
C TYR A 121 -3.83 15.51 -13.58
N PRO A 122 -4.71 15.59 -14.60
CA PRO A 122 -6.03 14.95 -14.58
C PRO A 122 -5.96 13.42 -14.64
N GLY A 123 -4.80 12.86 -15.00
CA GLY A 123 -4.54 11.42 -14.97
C GLY A 123 -4.29 10.86 -13.57
N ARG A 124 -4.30 11.68 -12.52
CA ARG A 124 -4.00 11.22 -11.16
C ARG A 124 -5.22 10.59 -10.48
N GLN A 125 -5.00 9.47 -9.81
CA GLN A 125 -5.91 8.94 -8.81
C GLN A 125 -5.35 9.20 -7.42
N VAL A 126 -6.13 9.89 -6.58
CA VAL A 126 -5.74 10.25 -5.21
C VAL A 126 -6.67 9.55 -4.22
N VAL A 127 -6.12 9.05 -3.12
CA VAL A 127 -6.87 8.52 -1.97
C VAL A 127 -6.39 9.22 -0.70
N VAL A 128 -7.32 9.57 0.17
CA VAL A 128 -7.04 10.23 1.45
C VAL A 128 -7.43 9.30 2.59
N ASP A 129 -6.53 9.08 3.54
CA ASP A 129 -6.80 8.32 4.75
C ASP A 129 -7.78 9.08 5.67
N PRO A 130 -8.87 8.48 6.15
CA PRO A 130 -9.71 9.08 7.16
C PRO A 130 -8.97 9.24 8.50
N ALA A 131 -8.87 10.49 8.97
CA ALA A 131 -8.43 10.83 10.32
C ALA A 131 -9.56 11.47 11.15
N PRO A 132 -9.50 11.39 12.49
CA PRO A 132 -10.37 12.17 13.38
C PRO A 132 -10.30 13.68 13.10
N SER A 133 -11.32 14.42 13.54
CA SER A 133 -11.33 15.88 13.46
C SER A 133 -10.13 16.46 14.22
N GLY A 134 -9.50 17.49 13.65
CA GLY A 134 -8.33 18.15 14.23
C GLY A 134 -6.99 17.47 13.94
N GLN A 135 -6.99 16.34 13.23
CA GLN A 135 -5.77 15.58 12.92
C GLN A 135 -5.37 15.72 11.45
N PRO A 136 -4.06 15.76 11.14
CA PRO A 136 -3.58 15.70 9.77
C PRO A 136 -3.92 14.35 9.15
N ARG A 137 -4.01 14.33 7.82
CA ARG A 137 -4.34 13.13 7.03
C ARG A 137 -3.21 12.78 6.10
N LEU A 138 -2.94 11.50 5.91
CA LEU A 138 -2.04 11.08 4.85
C LEU A 138 -2.85 10.84 3.57
N ALA A 139 -2.33 11.33 2.45
CA ALA A 139 -2.90 11.08 1.12
C ALA A 139 -1.86 10.39 0.23
N ALA A 140 -2.35 9.57 -0.69
CA ALA A 140 -1.54 8.85 -1.66
C ALA A 140 -2.07 9.12 -3.07
N ALA A 141 -1.16 9.37 -4.01
CA ALA A 141 -1.42 9.63 -5.41
C ALA A 141 -0.72 8.61 -6.29
N THR A 142 -1.38 8.18 -7.35
CA THR A 142 -0.80 7.31 -8.39
C THR A 142 -1.40 7.67 -9.75
N ASP A 143 -0.81 7.16 -10.84
CA ASP A 143 -1.36 7.30 -12.18
C ASP A 143 -2.60 6.41 -12.35
N ALA A 144 -3.73 7.00 -12.69
CA ALA A 144 -4.98 6.28 -12.93
C ALA A 144 -4.88 5.32 -14.14
N ALA A 145 -4.03 5.63 -15.14
CA ALA A 145 -3.75 4.75 -16.26
C ALA A 145 -3.05 3.46 -15.81
N LEU A 146 -2.11 3.56 -14.86
CA LEU A 146 -1.47 2.38 -14.25
C LEU A 146 -2.51 1.50 -13.55
N ILE A 147 -3.38 2.08 -12.72
CA ILE A 147 -4.41 1.32 -11.99
C ILE A 147 -5.39 0.64 -12.97
N ARG A 148 -5.89 1.38 -13.97
CA ARG A 148 -6.76 0.81 -15.01
C ARG A 148 -6.07 -0.28 -15.83
N GLY A 149 -4.80 -0.08 -16.16
CA GLY A 149 -3.98 -1.07 -16.86
C GLY A 149 -3.86 -2.37 -16.06
N LEU A 150 -3.54 -2.28 -14.76
CA LEU A 150 -3.47 -3.43 -13.87
C LEU A 150 -4.83 -4.13 -13.71
N GLN A 151 -5.92 -3.38 -13.64
CA GLN A 151 -7.28 -3.94 -13.61
C GLN A 151 -7.61 -4.69 -14.91
N ALA A 152 -7.30 -4.11 -16.06
CA ALA A 152 -7.52 -4.71 -17.37
C ALA A 152 -6.69 -6.00 -17.52
N LEU A 153 -5.40 -5.96 -17.18
CA LEU A 153 -4.53 -7.14 -17.18
C LEU A 153 -5.07 -8.22 -16.25
N ALA A 154 -5.42 -7.88 -15.00
CA ALA A 154 -5.99 -8.84 -14.07
C ALA A 154 -7.24 -9.52 -14.64
N LYS A 155 -8.15 -8.74 -15.24
CA LYS A 155 -9.35 -9.28 -15.88
C LYS A 155 -9.03 -10.21 -17.05
N THR A 156 -8.15 -9.80 -17.96
CA THR A 156 -7.71 -10.61 -19.12
C THR A 156 -7.14 -11.96 -18.68
N HIS A 157 -6.36 -11.97 -17.60
CA HIS A 157 -5.76 -13.19 -17.05
C HIS A 157 -6.63 -13.89 -16.00
N GLN A 158 -7.92 -13.55 -15.87
CA GLN A 158 -8.85 -14.16 -14.90
C GLN A 158 -8.35 -14.09 -13.45
N LEU A 159 -7.62 -13.04 -13.09
CA LEU A 159 -7.22 -12.72 -11.72
C LEU A 159 -8.19 -11.70 -11.14
N ARG A 160 -8.69 -11.96 -9.95
CA ARG A 160 -9.45 -10.96 -9.21
C ARG A 160 -8.48 -10.01 -8.50
N LEU A 161 -8.34 -8.78 -8.99
CA LEU A 161 -7.62 -7.73 -8.26
C LEU A 161 -8.40 -7.39 -6.97
N VAL A 162 -7.86 -7.78 -5.81
CA VAL A 162 -8.52 -7.64 -4.50
C VAL A 162 -8.07 -6.43 -3.71
N SER A 163 -6.92 -5.85 -4.04
CA SER A 163 -6.44 -4.61 -3.42
C SER A 163 -5.25 -4.07 -4.21
N CYS A 164 -5.19 -2.75 -4.35
CA CYS A 164 -3.97 -2.03 -4.69
C CYS A 164 -3.72 -1.02 -3.56
N THR A 165 -2.52 -1.04 -2.97
CA THR A 165 -2.15 -0.14 -1.85
C THR A 165 -0.69 0.25 -1.95
N SER A 166 -0.30 1.35 -1.32
CA SER A 166 1.12 1.71 -1.24
C SER A 166 1.89 0.80 -0.28
N LEU A 167 3.17 0.60 -0.56
CA LEU A 167 4.08 -0.14 0.29
C LEU A 167 4.26 0.57 1.64
N LEU A 168 4.33 1.90 1.64
CA LEU A 168 4.38 2.72 2.85
C LEU A 168 3.14 2.51 3.72
N THR A 169 1.94 2.55 3.13
CA THR A 169 0.69 2.30 3.87
C THR A 169 0.67 0.88 4.44
N ALA A 170 1.12 -0.12 3.67
CA ALA A 170 1.22 -1.49 4.17
C ALA A 170 2.20 -1.62 5.35
N ALA A 171 3.34 -0.93 5.29
CA ALA A 171 4.32 -0.87 6.38
C ALA A 171 3.74 -0.23 7.65
N VAL A 172 3.08 0.93 7.52
CA VAL A 172 2.42 1.63 8.63
C VAL A 172 1.35 0.75 9.25
N GLN A 173 0.46 0.15 8.45
CA GLN A 173 -0.60 -0.73 8.95
C GLN A 173 -0.05 -1.92 9.73
N ARG A 174 1.03 -2.54 9.22
CA ARG A 174 1.64 -3.71 9.84
C ARG A 174 2.27 -3.38 11.19
N HIS A 175 2.91 -2.21 11.27
CA HIS A 175 3.77 -1.84 12.39
C HIS A 175 3.16 -0.76 13.29
N TRP A 176 1.87 -0.47 13.12
CA TRP A 176 1.15 0.59 13.84
C TRP A 176 1.39 0.57 15.36
N ASP A 177 1.24 -0.61 15.97
CA ASP A 177 1.36 -0.78 17.42
C ASP A 177 2.81 -0.61 17.93
N MET A 178 3.80 -0.47 17.03
CA MET A 178 5.21 -0.19 17.34
C MET A 178 5.64 1.24 17.03
N LEU A 179 4.76 2.07 16.46
CA LEU A 179 5.07 3.47 16.16
C LEU A 179 5.00 4.29 17.45
N GLU A 180 6.12 4.88 17.82
CA GLU A 180 6.21 5.83 18.93
C GLU A 180 5.60 7.17 18.53
N ASP A 181 5.23 8.01 19.51
CA ASP A 181 4.59 9.29 19.24
C ASP A 181 5.52 10.27 18.51
N ASP A 182 6.83 10.18 18.81
CA ASP A 182 7.91 10.86 18.10
C ASP A 182 8.77 9.81 17.42
N CYS A 183 8.66 9.65 16.11
CA CYS A 183 9.49 8.68 15.37
C CYS A 183 9.60 9.02 13.88
N VAL A 184 10.62 8.48 13.24
CA VAL A 184 10.70 8.40 11.77
C VAL A 184 10.52 6.97 11.34
N LEU A 185 9.49 6.69 10.54
CA LEU A 185 9.37 5.42 9.83
C LEU A 185 10.09 5.55 8.49
N SER A 186 11.21 4.87 8.33
CA SER A 186 11.97 4.83 7.08
C SER A 186 11.71 3.53 6.33
N LEU A 187 11.50 3.63 5.02
CA LEU A 187 11.23 2.52 4.11
C LEU A 187 12.21 2.58 2.94
N PRO A 188 13.44 2.05 3.11
CA PRO A 188 14.40 1.94 2.03
C PRO A 188 13.87 1.02 0.92
N GLN A 189 13.91 1.47 -0.32
CA GLN A 189 13.45 0.73 -1.51
C GLN A 189 14.59 0.64 -2.52
N HIS A 190 14.36 -0.05 -3.64
CA HIS A 190 15.39 -0.17 -4.67
C HIS A 190 15.68 1.19 -5.34
N GLY A 191 16.80 1.81 -4.97
CA GLY A 191 17.22 3.12 -5.48
C GLY A 191 16.43 4.30 -4.93
N ALA A 192 15.69 4.12 -3.84
CA ALA A 192 14.86 5.16 -3.24
C ALA A 192 14.69 4.96 -1.73
N LEU A 193 14.22 6.00 -1.05
CA LEU A 193 13.84 5.98 0.36
C LEU A 193 12.54 6.75 0.51
N GLU A 194 11.55 6.13 1.17
CA GLU A 194 10.37 6.86 1.67
C GLU A 194 10.46 6.98 3.19
N CYS A 195 10.28 8.19 3.71
CA CYS A 195 10.25 8.49 5.14
C CYS A 195 8.91 9.11 5.52
N LEU A 196 8.33 8.63 6.63
CA LEU A 196 7.16 9.21 7.26
C LEU A 196 7.53 9.71 8.65
N PHE A 197 7.29 11.00 8.90
CA PHE A 197 7.69 11.70 10.11
C PHE A 197 6.49 11.86 11.04
N ARG A 198 6.65 11.45 12.30
CA ARG A 198 5.63 11.55 13.34
C ARG A 198 6.17 12.34 14.53
N LYS A 199 5.36 13.27 15.04
CA LYS A 199 5.65 14.07 16.24
C LYS A 199 4.39 14.25 17.07
N GLN A 200 4.48 14.04 18.37
CA GLN A 200 3.38 14.10 19.34
C GLN A 200 2.19 13.25 18.89
N GLY A 201 2.47 12.10 18.30
CA GLY A 201 1.48 11.16 17.83
C GLY A 201 0.82 11.51 16.50
N THR A 202 1.21 12.63 15.87
CA THR A 202 0.61 13.16 14.63
C THR A 202 1.57 13.08 13.45
N TRP A 203 1.02 12.91 12.24
CA TRP A 203 1.81 12.97 11.01
C TRP A 203 2.28 14.39 10.73
N GLN A 204 3.59 14.59 10.59
CA GLN A 204 4.19 15.90 10.32
C GLN A 204 4.55 16.07 8.85
N GLY A 205 5.04 15.01 8.22
CA GLY A 205 5.48 15.06 6.84
C GLY A 205 5.77 13.66 6.30
N VAL A 206 5.87 13.59 4.99
CA VAL A 206 6.27 12.39 4.26
C VAL A 206 7.14 12.82 3.10
N CYS A 207 8.21 12.08 2.82
CA CYS A 207 9.11 12.39 1.72
C CYS A 207 9.64 11.11 1.08
N GLY A 208 9.50 11.01 -0.24
CA GLY A 208 10.15 9.99 -1.05
C GLY A 208 11.29 10.63 -1.86
N ILE A 209 12.50 10.09 -1.75
CA ILE A 209 13.67 10.55 -2.50
C ILE A 209 14.34 9.41 -3.24
N ALA A 210 14.94 9.71 -4.39
CA ALA A 210 15.88 8.80 -5.03
C ALA A 210 17.17 8.75 -4.18
N VAL A 211 17.75 7.55 -4.06
CA VAL A 211 18.95 7.32 -3.25
C VAL A 211 20.00 6.63 -4.11
N ALA A 212 21.21 7.20 -4.11
CA ALA A 212 22.34 6.63 -4.82
C ALA A 212 22.74 5.26 -4.21
N PRO A 213 23.19 4.29 -5.03
CA PRO A 213 23.68 3.02 -4.52
C PRO A 213 24.78 3.22 -3.47
N GLY A 214 24.62 2.62 -2.29
CA GLY A 214 25.60 2.67 -1.21
C GLY A 214 25.58 3.93 -0.34
N ALA A 215 24.65 4.88 -0.57
CA ALA A 215 24.45 6.00 0.34
C ALA A 215 24.06 5.53 1.75
N ALA A 216 24.58 6.19 2.78
CA ALA A 216 24.23 5.89 4.16
C ALA A 216 22.75 6.19 4.42
N LEU A 217 22.09 5.34 5.19
CA LEU A 217 20.66 5.49 5.47
C LEU A 217 20.42 6.76 6.31
N ALA A 218 21.30 7.04 7.27
CA ALA A 218 21.22 8.23 8.11
C ALA A 218 21.24 9.53 7.28
N ASP A 219 22.16 9.66 6.33
CA ASP A 219 22.26 10.84 5.46
C ASP A 219 21.02 10.99 4.58
N SER A 220 20.51 9.87 4.06
CA SER A 220 19.30 9.85 3.24
C SER A 220 18.06 10.26 4.05
N ILE A 221 17.96 9.81 5.32
CA ILE A 221 16.88 10.22 6.23
C ILE A 221 16.99 11.71 6.55
N ALA A 222 18.20 12.23 6.81
CA ALA A 222 18.42 13.64 7.08
C ALA A 222 18.00 14.51 5.89
N ALA A 223 18.38 14.12 4.67
CA ALA A 223 17.95 14.79 3.44
C ALA A 223 16.41 14.75 3.27
N ALA A 224 15.79 13.60 3.52
CA ALA A 224 14.33 13.46 3.48
C ALA A 224 13.63 14.35 4.52
N ALA A 225 14.21 14.51 5.72
CA ALA A 225 13.66 15.37 6.77
C ALA A 225 13.70 16.86 6.37
N GLN A 226 14.81 17.31 5.78
CA GLN A 226 14.95 18.66 5.25
C GLN A 226 13.91 18.96 4.16
N LEU A 227 13.72 18.03 3.22
CA LEU A 227 12.73 18.17 2.14
C LEU A 227 11.29 18.12 2.67
N ALA A 228 11.01 17.28 3.66
CA ALA A 228 9.72 17.22 4.34
C ALA A 228 9.43 18.45 5.22
N ARG A 229 10.43 19.32 5.45
CA ARG A 229 10.42 20.38 6.48
C ARG A 229 10.01 19.82 7.85
N ALA A 230 10.39 18.57 8.11
CA ALA A 230 10.14 17.94 9.40
C ALA A 230 11.24 18.37 10.38
N ASP A 231 10.85 18.60 11.64
CA ASP A 231 11.82 18.84 12.70
C ASP A 231 12.67 17.57 12.92
N SER A 232 13.80 17.48 12.24
CA SER A 232 14.86 16.54 12.57
C SER A 232 15.54 17.03 13.84
N ALA A 233 14.94 16.66 14.97
CA ALA A 233 15.40 16.79 16.35
C ALA A 233 16.76 17.49 16.57
N GLY A 234 16.72 18.67 17.20
CA GLY A 234 17.86 19.17 17.98
C GLY A 234 18.08 18.27 19.21
N GLU A 235 19.35 18.03 19.54
CA GLU A 235 19.95 17.39 20.73
C GLU A 235 19.43 16.01 21.23
N ASN A 236 18.16 15.63 21.01
CA ASN A 236 17.62 14.30 21.29
C ASN A 236 17.25 13.59 19.99
N ALA A 237 18.05 12.61 19.57
CA ALA A 237 17.80 11.86 18.34
C ALA A 237 16.41 11.17 18.38
N VAL A 238 15.50 11.59 17.49
CA VAL A 238 14.19 10.92 17.29
C VAL A 238 14.43 9.48 16.82
N PRO A 239 13.74 8.49 17.41
CA PRO A 239 13.95 7.09 17.06
C PRO A 239 13.59 6.84 15.59
N VAL A 240 14.48 6.12 14.90
CA VAL A 240 14.30 5.73 13.51
C VAL A 240 13.86 4.27 13.46
N LEU A 241 12.67 4.03 12.92
CA LEU A 241 12.11 2.71 12.67
C LEU A 241 12.30 2.37 11.18
N ALA A 242 13.23 1.49 10.86
CA ALA A 242 13.51 1.11 9.48
C ALA A 242 12.75 -0.16 9.07
N VAL A 243 11.92 -0.08 8.05
CA VAL A 243 11.17 -1.21 7.49
C VAL A 243 11.81 -1.60 6.17
N ALA A 244 12.30 -2.83 6.06
CA ALA A 244 12.74 -3.34 4.78
C ALA A 244 11.53 -3.79 3.92
N PRO A 245 11.56 -3.63 2.59
CA PRO A 245 10.55 -4.23 1.71
C PRO A 245 10.53 -5.76 1.87
N PHE A 246 11.72 -6.35 2.04
CA PHE A 246 11.94 -7.78 2.28
C PHE A 246 12.82 -8.02 3.49
N SER A 247 12.59 -9.11 4.23
CA SER A 247 13.37 -9.44 5.44
C SER A 247 14.83 -9.80 5.18
N GLY A 248 15.22 -10.20 3.97
CA GLY A 248 16.60 -10.56 3.62
C GLY A 248 17.43 -9.38 3.07
N SER A 249 16.82 -8.21 2.87
CA SER A 249 17.52 -6.99 2.45
C SER A 249 18.37 -6.41 3.59
N LEU A 250 18.46 -7.11 4.72
CA LEU A 250 19.45 -6.98 5.78
C LEU A 250 20.88 -7.37 5.29
N ARG A 251 21.27 -6.97 4.07
CA ARG A 251 22.68 -6.72 3.74
C ARG A 251 22.92 -5.25 4.05
N GLN A 252 23.07 -4.89 5.31
CA GLN A 252 24.37 -4.93 6.00
C GLN A 252 25.43 -4.07 5.28
N GLY A 253 25.02 -2.87 4.84
CA GLY A 253 25.93 -1.74 4.73
C GLY A 253 25.98 -1.02 6.08
N ARG A 254 26.83 -1.52 6.99
CA ARG A 254 27.61 -0.77 7.99
C ARG A 254 26.99 0.43 8.75
N ASP A 255 25.68 0.61 8.87
CA ASP A 255 25.10 1.63 9.74
C ASP A 255 25.02 1.09 11.17
N ASN A 256 26.16 1.16 11.86
CA ASN A 256 26.33 0.86 13.29
C ASN A 256 25.83 2.00 14.19
N SER A 257 25.05 2.95 13.64
CA SER A 257 24.43 4.00 14.43
C SER A 257 23.37 3.39 15.35
N ALA A 258 23.60 3.48 16.66
CA ALA A 258 22.76 2.92 17.72
C ALA A 258 21.29 3.42 17.73
N SER A 259 20.91 4.29 16.78
CA SER A 259 19.61 4.97 16.70
C SER A 259 18.60 4.36 15.71
N VAL A 260 18.99 3.38 14.88
CA VAL A 260 18.08 2.76 13.90
C VAL A 260 17.60 1.38 14.37
N ARG A 261 16.29 1.26 14.61
CA ARG A 261 15.61 0.00 14.93
C ARG A 261 14.99 -0.59 13.67
N TRP A 262 15.54 -1.71 13.20
CA TRP A 262 14.97 -2.44 12.08
C TRP A 262 13.73 -3.25 12.48
N LEU A 263 12.65 -3.06 11.72
CA LEU A 263 11.39 -3.77 11.83
C LEU A 263 11.31 -4.88 10.76
N ALA A 264 10.33 -5.79 10.93
CA ALA A 264 10.06 -6.82 9.94
C ALA A 264 9.55 -6.22 8.60
N ALA A 265 9.41 -7.06 7.57
CA ALA A 265 9.10 -6.58 6.22
C ALA A 265 7.83 -5.70 6.14
N ALA A 266 7.68 -4.86 5.12
CA ALA A 266 6.49 -4.01 4.97
C ALA A 266 5.17 -4.80 4.86
N HIS A 267 5.21 -6.05 4.36
CA HIS A 267 4.04 -6.90 4.24
C HIS A 267 4.35 -8.36 4.64
N PRO A 268 3.44 -9.11 5.30
CA PRO A 268 3.71 -10.46 5.79
C PRO A 268 4.17 -11.46 4.73
N TRP A 269 3.78 -11.25 3.47
CA TRP A 269 4.20 -12.15 2.39
C TRP A 269 5.63 -11.90 1.91
N LEU A 270 6.16 -10.70 2.14
CA LEU A 270 7.53 -10.35 1.80
C LEU A 270 8.53 -10.87 2.86
N GLN A 271 8.02 -11.42 3.96
CA GLN A 271 8.82 -12.11 4.98
C GLN A 271 9.40 -13.41 4.39
N GLY A 272 10.73 -13.57 4.45
CA GLY A 272 11.42 -14.82 4.07
C GLY A 272 11.39 -15.17 2.57
N SER A 273 11.10 -14.22 1.68
CA SER A 273 11.05 -14.45 0.23
C SER A 273 12.41 -14.39 -0.46
N GLN A 274 13.48 -14.03 0.24
CA GLN A 274 14.75 -13.60 -0.38
C GLN A 274 15.87 -14.66 -0.32
N ASP A 275 15.61 -15.83 0.26
CA ASP A 275 16.58 -16.94 0.31
C ASP A 275 16.74 -17.67 -1.03
N TYR A 276 16.23 -17.11 -2.13
CA TYR A 276 16.30 -17.74 -3.45
C TYR A 276 17.03 -16.82 -4.45
N PRO A 277 18.24 -17.20 -4.91
CA PRO A 277 18.96 -16.44 -5.91
C PRO A 277 18.18 -16.40 -7.23
N ASP A 278 18.46 -15.36 -8.01
CA ASP A 278 17.80 -14.99 -9.27
C ASP A 278 17.31 -16.20 -10.09
N GLY A 279 15.99 -16.27 -10.31
CA GLY A 279 15.38 -17.31 -11.14
C GLY A 279 13.95 -17.66 -10.73
N PHE A 280 13.13 -18.00 -11.72
CA PHE A 280 11.81 -18.61 -11.51
C PHE A 280 12.00 -19.98 -10.86
N THR A 281 11.80 -20.10 -9.55
CA THR A 281 11.96 -21.37 -8.85
C THR A 281 10.64 -21.80 -8.20
N ARG A 282 10.19 -23.02 -8.53
CA ARG A 282 9.05 -23.67 -7.90
C ARG A 282 9.56 -24.44 -6.69
N ASN A 283 9.61 -23.79 -5.54
CA ASN A 283 10.16 -24.42 -4.33
C ASN A 283 9.07 -24.83 -3.33
N HIS A 284 9.25 -26.03 -2.79
CA HIS A 284 8.48 -26.54 -1.66
C HIS A 284 9.23 -26.20 -0.37
N ALA A 285 9.20 -24.93 0.06
CA ALA A 285 9.82 -24.54 1.32
C ALA A 285 9.05 -25.14 2.52
N ARG A 286 9.77 -25.82 3.43
CA ARG A 286 9.29 -26.10 4.79
C ARG A 286 9.46 -24.81 5.60
N GLY A 287 8.36 -24.16 5.96
CA GLY A 287 8.39 -23.03 6.88
C GLY A 287 8.86 -23.45 8.29
N PRO A 288 9.46 -22.54 9.08
CA PRO A 288 9.78 -22.83 10.47
C PRO A 288 8.50 -22.96 11.29
N ALA A 289 8.46 -23.94 12.18
CA ALA A 289 7.40 -24.06 13.18
C ALA A 289 7.60 -23.00 14.26
N PHE A 290 6.61 -22.15 14.53
CA PHE A 290 6.63 -21.28 15.70
C PHE A 290 5.29 -21.20 16.42
N ALA A 291 5.42 -21.13 17.74
CA ALA A 291 4.40 -21.20 18.76
C ALA A 291 3.37 -20.06 18.70
N ALA A 292 2.19 -20.34 19.25
CA ALA A 292 1.06 -19.43 19.35
C ALA A 292 1.42 -18.14 20.13
N PRO A 293 0.88 -16.97 19.73
CA PRO A 293 1.07 -15.74 20.48
C PRO A 293 0.27 -15.76 21.80
N PRO A 294 0.81 -15.21 22.91
CA PRO A 294 0.04 -15.02 24.13
C PRO A 294 -1.07 -13.98 23.95
N GLY A 295 -2.11 -14.12 24.77
CA GLY A 295 -3.40 -13.43 24.66
C GLY A 295 -3.33 -11.89 24.65
N LYS A 296 -4.30 -11.30 23.94
CA LYS A 296 -4.46 -9.85 23.75
C LYS A 296 -4.88 -9.14 25.05
N PRO A 297 -4.17 -8.10 25.50
CA PRO A 297 -4.76 -7.06 26.33
C PRO A 297 -5.57 -6.06 25.48
N GLY A 298 -6.51 -5.37 26.12
CA GLY A 298 -7.55 -4.54 25.50
C GLY A 298 -7.08 -3.51 24.47
N VAL A 299 -7.86 -3.35 23.41
CA VAL A 299 -7.60 -2.47 22.27
C VAL A 299 -8.04 -1.03 22.60
N PRO A 300 -7.15 -0.02 22.59
CA PRO A 300 -7.58 1.38 22.70
C PRO A 300 -8.28 1.86 21.42
N ALA A 301 -9.30 2.70 21.60
CA ALA A 301 -10.09 3.30 20.53
C ALA A 301 -9.29 4.44 19.87
N GLY A 302 -8.58 4.14 18.79
CA GLY A 302 -7.81 5.15 18.04
C GLY A 302 -7.13 4.69 16.76
N ARG A 303 -7.57 3.58 16.15
CA ARG A 303 -6.94 3.07 14.91
C ARG A 303 -7.40 3.91 13.71
N TYR A 304 -6.43 4.54 13.04
CA TYR A 304 -6.62 5.13 11.70
C TYR A 304 -7.03 4.03 10.72
N LYS A 305 -7.98 4.33 9.83
CA LYS A 305 -8.55 3.37 8.87
C LYS A 305 -8.14 3.72 7.45
N TRP A 306 -6.91 3.36 7.14
CA TRP A 306 -6.25 3.50 5.84
C TRP A 306 -7.12 3.11 4.64
N GLY A 307 -7.21 4.02 3.66
CA GLY A 307 -7.90 3.81 2.39
C GLY A 307 -7.13 2.89 1.43
N TYR A 308 -7.87 2.19 0.58
CA TYR A 308 -7.35 1.35 -0.51
C TYR A 308 -7.78 1.94 -1.86
N TRP A 309 -6.99 1.79 -2.92
CA TRP A 309 -7.52 2.00 -4.28
C TRP A 309 -8.42 0.80 -4.60
N ALA A 310 -9.73 1.02 -4.52
CA ALA A 310 -10.71 -0.01 -4.81
C ALA A 310 -10.77 -0.25 -6.34
N ALA A 311 -10.60 -1.50 -6.77
CA ALA A 311 -11.22 -2.00 -7.98
C ALA A 311 -12.71 -2.23 -7.70
N ASP A 312 -13.57 -2.05 -8.71
CA ASP A 312 -15.05 -2.09 -8.63
C ASP A 312 -15.64 -3.37 -8.00
N ASN A 313 -14.81 -4.38 -7.71
CA ASN A 313 -15.18 -5.68 -7.16
C ASN A 313 -14.82 -5.88 -5.65
N LEU A 314 -14.45 -4.83 -4.90
CA LEU A 314 -13.82 -4.97 -3.57
C LEU A 314 -14.75 -5.13 -2.34
N VAL A 315 -16.06 -4.90 -2.44
CA VAL A 315 -16.81 -4.46 -1.26
C VAL A 315 -17.22 -5.56 -0.26
N ALA A 316 -17.22 -6.85 -0.64
CA ALA A 316 -17.85 -7.88 0.21
C ALA A 316 -16.91 -8.57 1.24
N GLU A 317 -15.62 -8.79 0.94
CA GLU A 317 -14.80 -9.75 1.72
C GLU A 317 -13.89 -9.12 2.78
N GLN A 318 -13.55 -7.83 2.67
CA GLN A 318 -12.67 -7.15 3.64
C GLN A 318 -13.41 -6.53 4.84
N SER A 319 -14.73 -6.36 4.73
CA SER A 319 -15.59 -5.74 5.75
C SER A 319 -15.70 -6.55 7.05
N GLY A 320 -15.37 -7.85 7.02
CA GLY A 320 -15.39 -8.72 8.21
C GLY A 320 -14.18 -8.58 9.14
N ARG A 321 -13.06 -7.99 8.68
CA ARG A 321 -11.83 -7.84 9.48
C ARG A 321 -11.53 -6.41 9.91
N TYR A 322 -12.18 -5.41 9.31
CA TYR A 322 -12.01 -4.00 9.64
C TYR A 322 -13.39 -3.33 9.71
N GLY A 323 -13.79 -2.91 10.92
CA GLY A 323 -15.18 -2.66 11.27
C GLY A 323 -15.93 -1.55 10.49
N ALA A 324 -17.25 -1.76 10.42
CA ALA A 324 -18.38 -0.81 10.42
C ALA A 324 -18.58 0.24 9.31
N TRP A 325 -17.78 0.34 8.25
CA TRP A 325 -18.15 1.20 7.09
C TRP A 325 -18.57 0.44 5.82
N GLY A 326 -18.53 -0.90 5.84
CA GLY A 326 -19.08 -1.74 4.77
C GLY A 326 -20.61 -1.67 4.60
N LYS A 327 -21.33 -0.81 5.35
CA LYS A 327 -22.80 -0.69 5.28
C LYS A 327 -23.34 0.69 4.84
N LEU A 328 -22.52 1.74 4.71
CA LEU A 328 -23.02 3.07 4.31
C LEU A 328 -22.69 3.52 2.88
N ALA A 329 -21.76 2.86 2.17
CA ALA A 329 -21.43 3.19 0.77
C ALA A 329 -22.41 2.62 -0.28
N TRP A 330 -23.57 2.08 0.14
CA TRP A 330 -24.46 1.25 -0.68
C TRP A 330 -25.33 1.98 -1.70
N ARG A 331 -25.13 3.27 -1.98
CA ARG A 331 -26.15 4.04 -2.73
C ARG A 331 -25.70 5.00 -3.82
N GLN A 332 -24.50 4.90 -4.38
CA GLN A 332 -24.27 5.51 -5.69
C GLN A 332 -23.37 4.64 -6.58
N PRO A 333 -23.89 4.12 -7.72
CA PRO A 333 -23.04 3.66 -8.80
C PRO A 333 -22.32 4.87 -9.42
N LEU A 334 -21.02 4.75 -9.64
CA LEU A 334 -20.27 5.68 -10.48
C LEU A 334 -20.59 5.34 -11.95
N ASP A 335 -21.57 6.05 -12.53
CA ASP A 335 -21.78 6.06 -13.97
C ASP A 335 -20.85 7.08 -14.62
N CYS A 336 -20.02 6.60 -15.54
CA CYS A 336 -19.26 7.42 -16.46
C CYS A 336 -20.12 7.68 -17.71
N SER A 337 -20.70 8.87 -17.86
CA SER A 337 -20.94 9.44 -19.18
C SER A 337 -20.99 10.97 -19.14
N ALA A 338 -20.27 11.58 -20.07
CA ALA A 338 -20.31 13.00 -20.33
C ALA A 338 -21.48 13.32 -21.27
N GLN A 339 -22.13 14.46 -21.01
CA GLN A 339 -22.74 15.45 -21.95
C GLN A 339 -24.06 16.01 -21.41
N GLY A 340 -24.25 17.32 -21.56
CA GLY A 340 -25.59 17.91 -21.69
C GLY A 340 -26.06 18.82 -20.57
N VAL A 341 -25.74 20.10 -20.71
CA VAL A 341 -26.47 21.31 -20.29
C VAL A 341 -27.97 21.11 -19.98
N ALA A 342 -28.45 21.65 -18.85
CA ALA A 342 -29.63 22.54 -18.77
C ALA A 342 -29.81 23.15 -17.37
N TYR A 343 -30.09 24.46 -17.36
CA TYR A 343 -30.41 25.31 -16.23
C TYR A 343 -31.71 24.91 -15.50
N ALA A 344 -31.76 25.12 -14.17
CA ALA A 344 -32.80 25.92 -13.49
C ALA A 344 -32.62 25.93 -11.95
N LYS A 345 -32.29 27.10 -11.38
CA LYS A 345 -32.86 27.61 -10.12
C LYS A 345 -34.09 28.44 -10.54
N PRO A 346 -35.21 28.52 -9.78
CA PRO A 346 -35.20 29.06 -8.40
C PRO A 346 -36.26 28.45 -7.45
N GLY A 347 -36.20 28.82 -6.16
CA GLY A 347 -37.35 28.74 -5.26
C GLY A 347 -37.08 28.28 -3.82
N LEU A 348 -36.60 29.19 -2.98
CA LEU A 348 -37.07 29.30 -1.58
C LEU A 348 -37.90 30.62 -1.53
N PRO A 349 -38.77 30.88 -0.53
CA PRO A 349 -39.00 30.18 0.73
C PRO A 349 -40.49 29.98 1.10
N PHE A 350 -40.80 29.17 2.12
CA PHE A 350 -41.99 29.40 2.95
C PHE A 350 -41.66 29.11 4.42
N GLY A 351 -41.64 30.19 5.21
CA GLY A 351 -41.78 30.20 6.67
C GLY A 351 -43.22 30.60 7.06
N PRO A 352 -43.57 30.53 8.35
CA PRO A 352 -44.91 30.16 8.80
C PRO A 352 -45.90 31.33 8.89
N TRP A 353 -47.17 30.95 8.77
CA TRP A 353 -48.35 31.77 9.03
C TRP A 353 -48.38 32.28 10.47
N GLN A 354 -48.53 33.60 10.65
CA GLN A 354 -49.09 34.21 11.85
C GLN A 354 -50.23 35.14 11.48
N GLU A 355 -51.36 34.90 12.15
CA GLU A 355 -52.60 35.67 12.12
C GLU A 355 -52.38 37.14 12.50
N ARG A 356 -53.16 38.04 11.89
CA ARG A 356 -53.52 39.29 12.55
C ARG A 356 -55.01 39.55 12.40
N ARG A 357 -55.66 39.68 13.57
CA ARG A 357 -56.92 40.36 13.80
C ARG A 357 -56.80 41.82 13.34
N GLN A 358 -57.73 42.31 12.54
CA GLN A 358 -58.84 43.20 12.91
C GLN A 358 -59.59 43.60 11.65
#